data_AF-A0A535NWJ4-F1
#
_entry.id   AF-A0A535NWJ4-F1
#
_cell.length_a   1.000
_cell.length_b   1.000
_cell.length_c   1.000
_cell.angle_alpha   90.00
_cell.angle_beta   90.00
_cell.angle_gamma   90.00
#
_symmetry.space_group_name_H-M   'P 1'
#
loop_
_entity.id
_entity.type
_entity.pdbx_description
1 polymer ?
#
loop_
_entity_poly.entity_id
_entity_poly.type
_entity_poly.pdbx_seq_one_letter_code
_entity_poly.pdbx_strand_id
1 'polypeptide(L)'
;MDRGHRGAVTSRSDGRHDLEAILTLQRLAGNQAVEMLLQRAPEGAPPATVTTPAPGTVPATAPGTAPAAPAAPDPAKLSGAHWKATADAKWADSSSLSDLDSGFKASMDKFLEMLTANNITTGEYTTKRPKQRAYLLHFSVEVKNGTTAPKDVPKEDGVDIIWDHGDDAKSKKAAGEIVDAFGIVGPAALISNHIAGNAIDMKFDFTKMVKDKDGNNTITYKKDGKEVSRPLKIADEAVMGVKAKGRSISSIGDRELSKAGEDFGVKRHIDNDIVHWSTTGN
;
A
#
# COMPACT_ATOMS: atom_id res chain seq x y z
N MET A 1 26.31 46.57 20.74
CA MET A 1 25.85 47.39 19.59
C MET A 1 26.29 46.61 18.35
N ASP A 2 25.52 45.63 17.91
CA ASP A 2 24.26 45.67 17.14
C ASP A 2 24.49 45.84 15.60
N ARG A 3 23.75 44.98 14.87
CA ARG A 3 23.50 44.81 13.43
C ARG A 3 24.60 44.14 12.60
N GLY A 4 24.39 43.01 11.92
CA GLY A 4 23.16 42.31 11.51
C GLY A 4 22.81 42.63 10.06
N HIS A 5 23.18 41.76 9.12
CA HIS A 5 22.63 41.71 7.76
C HIS A 5 22.44 40.25 7.32
N ARG A 6 21.18 39.91 7.04
CA ARG A 6 20.71 38.63 6.50
C ARG A 6 20.84 38.66 4.98
N GLY A 7 21.50 37.65 4.41
CA GLY A 7 21.36 37.31 2.99
C GLY A 7 20.20 36.34 2.81
N ALA A 8 19.24 36.73 1.98
CA ALA A 8 18.07 35.94 1.62
C ALA A 8 18.46 34.77 0.68
N VAL A 9 17.99 33.56 0.99
CA VAL A 9 17.98 32.44 0.04
C VAL A 9 16.57 32.33 -0.51
N THR A 10 16.43 32.61 -1.80
CA THR A 10 15.22 32.42 -2.59
C THR A 10 14.98 30.93 -2.83
N SER A 11 13.87 30.40 -2.33
CA SER A 11 13.40 29.05 -2.63
C SER A 11 12.84 29.01 -4.06
N ARG A 12 13.45 28.19 -4.92
CA ARG A 12 12.80 27.66 -6.13
C ARG A 12 12.23 26.29 -5.77
N SER A 13 10.91 26.21 -5.72
CA SER A 13 10.17 24.96 -5.55
C SER A 13 10.26 24.13 -6.83
N ASP A 14 11.01 23.03 -6.79
CA ASP A 14 10.98 22.01 -7.83
C ASP A 14 10.10 20.85 -7.33
N GLY A 15 9.01 20.57 -8.05
CA GLY A 15 7.92 19.64 -7.67
C GLY A 15 8.28 18.14 -7.66
N ARG A 16 9.56 17.81 -7.46
CA ARG A 16 10.06 16.42 -7.33
C ARG A 16 10.37 16.01 -5.90
N HIS A 17 10.35 16.96 -4.97
CA HIS A 17 10.65 16.70 -3.55
C HIS A 17 9.43 16.24 -2.73
N ASP A 18 8.23 16.25 -3.30
CA ASP A 18 6.98 15.96 -2.57
C ASP A 18 6.65 14.46 -2.52
N LEU A 19 6.99 13.67 -3.55
CA LEU A 19 6.74 12.23 -3.56
C LEU A 19 7.65 11.45 -2.60
N GLU A 20 8.92 11.81 -2.50
CA GLU A 20 9.84 11.23 -1.52
C GLU A 20 9.49 11.67 -0.09
N ALA A 21 8.98 12.89 0.10
CA ALA A 21 8.51 13.37 1.39
C ALA A 21 7.21 12.64 1.81
N ILE A 22 6.26 12.44 0.89
CA ILE A 22 5.03 11.68 1.13
C ILE A 22 5.34 10.20 1.37
N LEU A 23 6.25 9.59 0.60
CA LEU A 23 6.66 8.19 0.78
C LEU A 23 7.43 8.00 2.09
N THR A 24 8.26 8.97 2.47
CA THR A 24 8.94 8.99 3.78
C THR A 24 7.95 9.19 4.92
N LEU A 25 6.95 10.06 4.75
CA LEU A 25 5.85 10.23 5.70
C LEU A 25 4.98 8.98 5.80
N GLN A 26 4.80 8.22 4.73
CA GLN A 26 4.07 6.95 4.75
C GLN A 26 4.88 5.84 5.45
N ARG A 27 6.22 5.89 5.36
CA ARG A 27 7.14 5.03 6.13
C ARG A 27 7.30 5.46 7.60
N LEU A 28 7.22 6.75 7.92
CA LEU A 28 7.35 7.30 9.29
C LEU A 28 6.02 7.31 10.06
N ALA A 29 4.89 7.54 9.38
CA ALA A 29 3.56 7.62 9.99
C ALA A 29 2.95 6.24 10.24
N GLY A 30 3.59 5.17 9.76
CA GLY A 30 3.27 3.79 10.10
C GLY A 30 3.56 3.40 11.57
N ASN A 31 3.48 4.31 12.54
CA ASN A 31 3.08 4.08 13.96
C ASN A 31 3.39 5.22 14.97
N GLN A 32 3.73 6.48 14.60
CA GLN A 32 3.98 7.53 15.62
C GLN A 32 3.33 8.92 15.43
N ALA A 33 2.49 9.16 14.42
CA ALA A 33 2.00 10.52 14.14
C ALA A 33 0.70 10.94 14.89
N VAL A 34 0.22 10.18 15.89
CA VAL A 34 -1.00 10.54 16.65
C VAL A 34 -0.70 10.99 18.09
N GLU A 35 0.46 10.68 18.67
CA GLU A 35 0.80 11.18 20.03
C GLU A 35 1.50 12.54 20.04
N MET A 36 2.20 12.93 18.96
CA MET A 36 2.94 14.21 18.93
C MET A 36 2.11 15.45 18.60
N LEU A 37 0.83 15.32 18.25
CA LEU A 37 -0.09 16.46 18.06
C LEU A 37 -1.00 16.73 19.27
N LEU A 38 -0.96 15.89 20.32
CA LEU A 38 -1.79 16.04 21.51
C LEU A 38 -1.07 16.68 22.72
N GLN A 39 0.20 17.06 22.59
CA GLN A 39 0.96 17.76 23.62
C GLN A 39 1.58 19.06 23.11
N ARG A 40 0.74 20.05 22.77
CA ARG A 40 1.08 21.49 22.91
C ARG A 40 -0.16 22.38 22.78
N ALA A 41 -0.98 22.43 23.81
CA ALA A 41 -1.84 23.60 24.04
C ALA A 41 -1.10 24.56 24.97
N PRO A 42 -0.78 25.81 24.57
CA PRO A 42 -0.56 26.86 25.55
C PRO A 42 -1.90 27.38 26.03
N GLU A 43 -2.10 27.35 27.35
CA GLU A 43 -3.16 28.06 28.06
C GLU A 43 -3.13 29.56 27.77
N GLY A 44 -4.32 30.17 27.66
CA GLY A 44 -4.51 31.60 27.91
C GLY A 44 -5.24 32.38 26.82
N ALA A 45 -6.58 32.40 26.86
CA ALA A 45 -7.39 33.52 26.36
C ALA A 45 -8.75 33.55 27.09
N PRO A 46 -9.24 34.73 27.53
CA PRO A 46 -10.41 34.88 28.42
C PRO A 46 -11.77 34.65 27.72
N PRO A 47 -12.85 34.35 28.49
CA PRO A 47 -14.13 33.96 27.94
C PRO A 47 -14.87 35.14 27.28
N ALA A 48 -15.28 34.95 26.03
CA ALA A 48 -16.20 35.86 25.35
C ALA A 48 -17.60 35.71 25.95
N THR A 49 -18.15 36.85 26.39
CA THR A 49 -19.47 37.00 27.00
C THR A 49 -20.55 36.83 25.93
N VAL A 50 -21.36 35.78 26.02
CA VAL A 50 -22.58 35.62 25.20
C VAL A 50 -23.71 36.36 25.91
N THR A 51 -24.12 37.49 25.34
CA THR A 51 -25.30 38.23 25.78
C THR A 51 -26.54 37.61 25.14
N THR A 52 -27.43 37.05 25.96
CA THR A 52 -28.78 36.63 25.59
C THR A 52 -29.69 37.86 25.39
N PRO A 53 -30.54 37.91 24.35
CA PRO A 53 -31.74 38.72 24.37
C PRO A 53 -32.95 37.94 24.89
N ALA A 54 -33.82 38.65 25.61
CA ALA A 54 -35.07 38.19 26.22
C ALA A 54 -36.19 37.88 25.20
N PRO A 55 -37.30 37.22 25.59
CA PRO A 55 -38.20 36.54 24.67
C PRO A 55 -39.21 37.50 24.02
N GLY A 56 -39.20 37.57 22.69
CA GLY A 56 -40.26 38.18 21.89
C GLY A 56 -41.28 37.13 21.44
N THR A 57 -42.56 37.41 21.64
CA THR A 57 -43.70 36.61 21.21
C THR A 57 -43.78 36.51 19.69
N VAL A 58 -43.63 35.29 19.15
CA VAL A 58 -43.95 34.98 17.75
C VAL A 58 -45.35 34.34 17.66
N PRO A 59 -46.21 34.74 16.71
CA PRO A 59 -47.52 34.14 16.53
C PRO A 59 -47.39 32.71 15.96
N ALA A 60 -48.22 31.79 16.47
CA ALA A 60 -48.20 30.39 16.12
C ALA A 60 -48.50 30.14 14.64
N THR A 61 -47.46 29.79 13.86
CA THR A 61 -47.60 29.12 12.57
C THR A 61 -47.94 27.64 12.75
N ALA A 62 -48.90 27.17 11.95
CA ALA A 62 -49.38 25.79 11.88
C ALA A 62 -48.24 24.75 11.79
N PRO A 63 -48.44 23.50 12.26
CA PRO A 63 -47.41 22.47 12.21
C PRO A 63 -47.07 22.12 10.75
N GLY A 64 -45.95 22.66 10.28
CA GLY A 64 -45.29 22.19 9.07
C GLY A 64 -44.80 20.77 9.27
N THR A 65 -45.06 19.91 8.30
CA THR A 65 -44.60 18.52 8.27
C THR A 65 -43.09 18.48 8.52
N ALA A 66 -42.66 17.76 9.56
CA ALA A 66 -41.24 17.55 9.83
C ALA A 66 -40.57 16.98 8.56
N PRO A 67 -39.35 17.42 8.20
CA PRO A 67 -38.62 16.83 7.09
C PRO A 67 -38.54 15.31 7.29
N ALA A 68 -38.91 14.54 6.26
CA ALA A 68 -38.78 13.09 6.30
C ALA A 68 -37.32 12.74 6.66
N ALA A 69 -37.16 11.82 7.61
CA ALA A 69 -35.85 11.31 7.97
C ALA A 69 -35.12 10.82 6.70
N PRO A 70 -33.80 11.05 6.57
CA PRO A 70 -33.05 10.59 5.41
C PRO A 70 -33.27 9.08 5.22
N ALA A 71 -33.47 8.67 3.97
CA ALA A 71 -33.64 7.27 3.63
C ALA A 71 -32.45 6.45 4.16
N ALA A 72 -32.73 5.28 4.72
CA ALA A 72 -31.68 4.36 5.17
C ALA A 72 -30.72 4.04 4.01
N PRO A 73 -29.41 3.88 4.28
CA PRO A 73 -28.44 3.56 3.24
C PRO A 73 -28.77 2.22 2.59
N ASP A 74 -28.49 2.11 1.29
CA ASP A 74 -28.65 0.86 0.53
C ASP A 74 -27.78 -0.24 1.15
N PRO A 75 -28.36 -1.34 1.66
CA PRO A 75 -27.61 -2.41 2.29
C PRO A 75 -26.58 -3.07 1.37
N ALA A 76 -26.79 -3.05 0.05
CA ALA A 76 -25.82 -3.58 -0.91
C ALA A 76 -24.53 -2.74 -0.97
N LYS A 77 -24.61 -1.47 -0.59
CA LYS A 77 -23.51 -0.51 -0.64
C LYS A 77 -22.78 -0.39 0.69
N LEU A 78 -23.41 -0.74 1.80
CA LEU A 78 -22.74 -0.81 3.10
C LEU A 78 -21.49 -1.69 3.01
N SER A 79 -20.43 -1.30 3.73
CA SER A 79 -19.24 -2.14 3.88
C SER A 79 -19.62 -3.52 4.46
N GLY A 80 -18.85 -4.54 4.13
CA GLY A 80 -19.12 -5.93 4.53
C GLY A 80 -18.44 -6.94 3.60
N ALA A 81 -18.43 -8.22 3.98
CA ALA A 81 -17.70 -9.27 3.27
C ALA A 81 -18.04 -9.41 1.77
N HIS A 82 -19.27 -9.04 1.36
CA HIS A 82 -19.72 -9.10 -0.04
C HIS A 82 -18.89 -8.23 -0.99
N TRP A 83 -18.27 -7.16 -0.47
CA TRP A 83 -17.38 -6.30 -1.26
C TRP A 83 -16.17 -7.04 -1.84
N LYS A 84 -15.78 -8.19 -1.27
CA LYS A 84 -14.78 -9.07 -1.87
C LYS A 84 -15.21 -9.56 -3.25
N ALA A 85 -16.45 -10.04 -3.38
CA ALA A 85 -16.97 -10.52 -4.66
C ALA A 85 -17.04 -9.37 -5.69
N THR A 86 -17.48 -8.19 -5.26
CA THR A 86 -17.49 -6.98 -6.11
C THR A 86 -16.09 -6.63 -6.61
N ALA A 87 -15.10 -6.63 -5.71
CA ALA A 87 -13.72 -6.31 -6.05
C ALA A 87 -13.06 -7.36 -6.92
N ASP A 88 -13.29 -8.65 -6.69
CA ASP A 88 -12.74 -9.71 -7.54
C ASP A 88 -13.37 -9.70 -8.94
N ALA A 89 -14.65 -9.30 -9.07
CA ALA A 89 -15.31 -9.19 -10.37
C ALA A 89 -14.89 -7.94 -11.16
N LYS A 90 -14.71 -6.79 -10.48
CA LYS A 90 -14.48 -5.49 -11.15
C LYS A 90 -13.03 -5.03 -11.13
N TRP A 91 -12.28 -5.41 -10.10
CA TRP A 91 -10.99 -4.85 -9.74
C TRP A 91 -10.02 -5.95 -9.29
N ALA A 92 -10.02 -7.09 -9.97
CA ALA A 92 -9.04 -8.15 -9.70
C ALA A 92 -7.61 -7.61 -9.89
N ASP A 93 -6.67 -8.11 -9.08
CA ASP A 93 -5.25 -7.90 -9.36
C ASP A 93 -4.92 -8.57 -10.71
N SER A 94 -4.08 -7.93 -11.52
CA SER A 94 -3.59 -8.53 -12.76
C SER A 94 -2.55 -9.61 -12.48
N SER A 95 -2.53 -10.64 -13.32
CA SER A 95 -1.47 -11.66 -13.39
C SER A 95 -0.63 -11.56 -14.66
N SER A 96 -0.82 -10.49 -15.45
CA SER A 96 -0.14 -10.29 -16.73
C SER A 96 1.12 -9.44 -16.59
N LEU A 97 2.21 -9.90 -17.19
CA LEU A 97 3.46 -9.13 -17.33
C LEU A 97 3.31 -7.93 -18.27
N SER A 98 2.29 -7.92 -19.14
CA SER A 98 1.99 -6.77 -20.02
C SER A 98 1.51 -5.54 -19.25
N ASP A 99 1.02 -5.73 -18.03
CA ASP A 99 0.41 -4.66 -17.24
C ASP A 99 1.42 -3.98 -16.31
N LEU A 100 2.67 -4.42 -16.36
CA LEU A 100 3.79 -3.73 -15.74
C LEU A 100 4.08 -2.41 -16.48
N ASP A 101 4.59 -1.44 -15.76
CA ASP A 101 5.15 -0.23 -16.36
C ASP A 101 6.22 -0.61 -17.38
N SER A 102 6.28 0.10 -18.50
CA SER A 102 7.19 -0.23 -19.61
C SER A 102 8.68 -0.28 -19.21
N GLY A 103 9.12 0.62 -18.33
CA GLY A 103 10.50 0.66 -17.85
C GLY A 103 10.80 -0.50 -16.92
N PHE A 104 9.90 -0.75 -15.96
CA PHE A 104 10.03 -1.88 -15.05
C PHE A 104 9.94 -3.22 -15.80
N LYS A 105 9.03 -3.33 -16.77
CA LYS A 105 8.88 -4.51 -17.61
C LYS A 105 10.17 -4.85 -18.36
N ALA A 106 10.84 -3.85 -18.95
CA ALA A 106 12.10 -4.08 -19.65
C ALA A 106 13.21 -4.62 -18.72
N SER A 107 13.26 -4.15 -17.47
CA SER A 107 14.13 -4.71 -16.43
C SER A 107 13.72 -6.13 -16.02
N MET A 108 12.42 -6.36 -15.86
CA MET A 108 11.86 -7.66 -15.50
C MET A 108 12.11 -8.71 -16.59
N ASP A 109 11.95 -8.37 -17.86
CA ASP A 109 12.19 -9.28 -18.99
C ASP A 109 13.63 -9.81 -18.96
N LYS A 110 14.62 -8.94 -18.74
CA LYS A 110 16.04 -9.35 -18.61
C LYS A 110 16.27 -10.25 -17.40
N PHE A 111 15.62 -9.96 -16.27
CA PHE A 111 15.71 -10.79 -15.08
C PHE A 111 15.08 -12.18 -15.31
N LEU A 112 13.90 -12.25 -15.93
CA LEU A 112 13.22 -13.51 -16.29
C LEU A 112 14.01 -14.33 -17.31
N GLU A 113 14.64 -13.69 -18.29
CA GLU A 113 15.57 -14.33 -19.23
C GLU A 113 16.76 -14.96 -18.50
N MET A 114 17.36 -14.23 -17.55
CA MET A 114 18.44 -14.75 -16.72
C MET A 114 18.01 -15.97 -15.90
N LEU A 115 16.85 -15.91 -15.25
CA LEU A 115 16.31 -17.03 -14.47
C LEU A 115 16.10 -18.26 -15.36
N THR A 116 15.49 -18.05 -16.53
CA THR A 116 15.24 -19.11 -17.51
C THR A 116 16.54 -19.75 -18.00
N ALA A 117 17.55 -18.94 -18.31
CA ALA A 117 18.87 -19.43 -18.72
C ALA A 117 19.56 -20.28 -17.64
N ASN A 118 19.23 -20.05 -16.37
CA ASN A 118 19.72 -20.81 -15.23
C ASN A 118 18.78 -21.95 -14.80
N ASN A 119 17.79 -22.31 -15.62
CA ASN A 119 16.78 -23.34 -15.35
C ASN A 119 15.96 -23.08 -14.07
N ILE A 120 15.76 -21.82 -13.72
CA ILE A 120 14.83 -21.38 -12.68
C ILE A 120 13.54 -20.99 -13.37
N THR A 121 12.45 -21.70 -13.05
CA THR A 121 11.13 -21.41 -13.61
C THR A 121 10.38 -20.43 -12.71
N THR A 122 9.58 -19.56 -13.32
CA THR A 122 8.74 -18.59 -12.60
C THR A 122 7.26 -18.74 -12.94
N GLY A 123 6.38 -18.32 -12.03
CA GLY A 123 4.94 -18.36 -12.24
C GLY A 123 4.14 -17.72 -11.09
N GLU A 124 2.82 -17.94 -11.09
CA GLU A 124 1.89 -17.39 -10.07
C GLU A 124 2.11 -15.87 -9.84
N TYR A 125 1.88 -15.06 -10.88
CA TYR A 125 2.14 -13.63 -10.85
C TYR A 125 0.99 -12.81 -10.26
N THR A 126 1.36 -11.77 -9.51
CA THR A 126 0.48 -10.64 -9.19
C THR A 126 1.20 -9.35 -9.57
N THR A 127 0.75 -8.68 -10.63
CA THR A 127 1.37 -7.48 -11.19
C THR A 127 0.60 -6.24 -10.76
N LYS A 128 -0.26 -5.71 -11.63
CA LYS A 128 -0.96 -4.45 -11.41
C LYS A 128 -2.15 -4.60 -10.47
N ARG A 129 -2.19 -3.79 -9.41
CA ARG A 129 -3.36 -3.65 -8.53
C ARG A 129 -4.19 -2.45 -8.96
N PRO A 130 -5.47 -2.60 -9.34
CA PRO A 130 -6.34 -1.46 -9.58
C PRO A 130 -6.45 -0.56 -8.35
N LYS A 131 -6.49 0.76 -8.54
CA LYS A 131 -6.57 1.74 -7.44
C LYS A 131 -7.80 1.50 -6.55
N GLN A 132 -8.92 1.06 -7.13
CA GLN A 132 -10.16 0.76 -6.41
C GLN A 132 -9.99 -0.41 -5.43
N ARG A 133 -9.23 -1.45 -5.84
CA ARG A 133 -8.91 -2.56 -4.95
C ARG A 133 -8.01 -2.07 -3.82
N ALA A 134 -6.96 -1.31 -4.12
CA ALA A 134 -6.07 -0.76 -3.10
C ALA A 134 -6.81 0.13 -2.08
N TYR A 135 -7.68 1.02 -2.57
CA TYR A 135 -8.58 1.84 -1.77
C TYR A 135 -9.44 0.98 -0.81
N LEU A 136 -10.12 -0.04 -1.34
CA LEU A 136 -10.97 -0.92 -0.55
C LEU A 136 -10.18 -1.64 0.56
N LEU A 137 -9.02 -2.20 0.22
CA LEU A 137 -8.19 -2.92 1.19
C LEU A 137 -7.63 -1.97 2.26
N HIS A 138 -7.10 -0.81 1.86
CA HIS A 138 -6.54 0.20 2.76
C HIS A 138 -7.56 0.67 3.80
N PHE A 139 -8.68 1.22 3.34
CA PHE A 139 -9.67 1.78 4.25
C PHE A 139 -10.43 0.71 5.05
N SER A 140 -10.49 -0.54 4.58
CA SER A 140 -11.02 -1.63 5.40
C SER A 140 -10.15 -1.86 6.66
N VAL A 141 -8.82 -1.80 6.52
CA VAL A 141 -7.89 -1.91 7.66
C VAL A 141 -7.98 -0.67 8.54
N GLU A 142 -7.96 0.53 7.97
CA GLU A 142 -7.98 1.76 8.76
C GLU A 142 -9.28 1.93 9.56
N VAL A 143 -10.43 1.67 8.94
CA VAL A 143 -11.73 1.72 9.62
C VAL A 143 -11.80 0.65 10.68
N LYS A 144 -11.43 -0.62 10.39
CA LYS A 144 -11.37 -1.71 11.38
C LYS A 144 -10.57 -1.31 12.62
N ASN A 145 -9.39 -0.73 12.40
CA ASN A 145 -8.47 -0.33 13.48
C ASN A 145 -8.88 0.98 14.15
N GLY A 146 -9.84 1.72 13.59
CA GLY A 146 -10.29 3.02 14.07
C GLY A 146 -9.28 4.14 13.86
N THR A 147 -8.31 3.97 12.96
CA THR A 147 -7.36 5.03 12.57
C THR A 147 -8.00 6.04 11.62
N THR A 148 -9.05 5.63 10.90
CA THR A 148 -9.89 6.50 10.07
C THR A 148 -11.35 6.29 10.47
N ALA A 149 -12.06 7.38 10.78
CA ALA A 149 -13.48 7.29 11.10
C ALA A 149 -14.30 6.93 9.85
N PRO A 150 -15.37 6.11 9.96
CA PRO A 150 -16.13 5.66 8.80
C PRO A 150 -16.64 6.78 7.90
N LYS A 151 -17.09 7.89 8.49
CA LYS A 151 -17.57 9.09 7.79
C LYS A 151 -16.47 9.91 7.11
N ASP A 152 -15.22 9.74 7.53
CA ASP A 152 -14.07 10.53 7.08
C ASP A 152 -13.28 9.82 5.97
N VAL A 153 -13.71 8.61 5.57
CA VAL A 153 -13.10 7.90 4.44
C VAL A 153 -13.35 8.69 3.15
N PRO A 154 -12.30 9.11 2.42
CA PRO A 154 -12.44 9.79 1.13
C PRO A 154 -13.21 8.96 0.12
N LYS A 155 -13.97 9.59 -0.79
CA LYS A 155 -14.62 8.86 -1.89
C LYS A 155 -13.59 8.45 -2.95
N GLU A 156 -13.77 7.26 -3.53
CA GLU A 156 -12.98 6.78 -4.67
C GLU A 156 -13.88 6.54 -5.88
N ASP A 157 -13.45 7.05 -7.04
CA ASP A 157 -14.22 6.95 -8.27
C ASP A 157 -14.44 5.50 -8.69
N GLY A 158 -15.71 5.15 -8.87
CA GLY A 158 -16.16 3.81 -9.20
C GLY A 158 -16.37 2.88 -8.01
N VAL A 159 -16.06 3.30 -6.78
CA VAL A 159 -16.30 2.51 -5.55
C VAL A 159 -17.41 3.17 -4.73
N ASP A 160 -18.65 2.71 -4.88
CA ASP A 160 -19.82 3.28 -4.21
C ASP A 160 -20.10 2.67 -2.82
N ILE A 161 -19.03 2.34 -2.09
CA ILE A 161 -19.11 1.80 -0.73
C ILE A 161 -19.54 2.87 0.28
N ILE A 162 -20.39 2.46 1.20
CA ILE A 162 -20.82 3.24 2.36
C ILE A 162 -20.13 2.65 3.59
N TRP A 163 -19.14 3.38 4.11
CA TRP A 163 -18.38 2.96 5.29
C TRP A 163 -19.10 3.23 6.59
N ASP A 164 -19.88 4.32 6.67
CA ASP A 164 -20.62 4.74 7.86
C ASP A 164 -22.00 4.06 7.94
N HIS A 165 -22.16 3.18 8.92
CA HIS A 165 -23.40 2.46 9.20
C HIS A 165 -24.33 3.26 10.15
N GLY A 166 -24.01 4.53 10.43
CA GLY A 166 -24.66 5.34 11.47
C GLY A 166 -24.28 4.93 12.90
N ASP A 167 -23.33 3.99 13.03
CA ASP A 167 -22.80 3.45 14.27
C ASP A 167 -21.37 2.99 14.04
N ASP A 168 -20.44 3.51 14.85
CA ASP A 168 -19.01 3.22 14.71
C ASP A 168 -18.69 1.74 14.91
N ALA A 169 -19.35 1.07 15.87
CA ALA A 169 -19.07 -0.33 16.16
C ALA A 169 -19.50 -1.24 15.00
N LYS A 170 -20.67 -0.99 14.41
CA LYS A 170 -21.13 -1.70 13.19
C LYS A 170 -20.19 -1.45 12.02
N SER A 171 -19.78 -0.19 11.81
CA SER A 171 -18.88 0.19 10.73
C SER A 171 -17.52 -0.52 10.84
N LYS A 172 -16.94 -0.54 12.05
CA LYS A 172 -15.69 -1.25 12.34
C LYS A 172 -15.81 -2.76 12.12
N LYS A 173 -16.91 -3.36 12.59
CA LYS A 173 -17.19 -4.79 12.39
C LYS A 173 -17.29 -5.13 10.90
N ALA A 174 -18.04 -4.34 10.14
CA ALA A 174 -18.23 -4.54 8.70
C ALA A 174 -16.92 -4.36 7.90
N ALA A 175 -16.09 -3.38 8.27
CA ALA A 175 -14.74 -3.25 7.71
C ALA A 175 -13.85 -4.45 8.06
N GLY A 176 -13.99 -4.98 9.29
CA GLY A 176 -13.35 -6.22 9.73
C GLY A 176 -13.73 -7.43 8.88
N GLU A 177 -14.99 -7.55 8.48
CA GLU A 177 -15.45 -8.62 7.59
C GLU A 177 -14.80 -8.56 6.20
N ILE A 178 -14.52 -7.37 5.67
CA ILE A 178 -13.75 -7.20 4.44
C ILE A 178 -12.31 -7.67 4.65
N VAL A 179 -11.65 -7.19 5.73
CA VAL A 179 -10.29 -7.59 6.09
C VAL A 179 -10.15 -9.11 6.19
N ASP A 180 -11.09 -9.76 6.86
CA ASP A 180 -11.09 -11.21 7.05
C ASP A 180 -11.36 -11.95 5.73
N ALA A 181 -12.30 -11.47 4.91
CA ALA A 181 -12.60 -12.06 3.61
C ALA A 181 -11.41 -12.02 2.64
N PHE A 182 -10.58 -10.97 2.70
CA PHE A 182 -9.34 -10.86 1.93
C PHE A 182 -8.12 -11.51 2.60
N GLY A 183 -8.23 -11.95 3.86
CA GLY A 183 -7.12 -12.51 4.63
C GLY A 183 -5.99 -11.51 4.88
N ILE A 184 -6.31 -10.23 5.11
CA ILE A 184 -5.32 -9.17 5.31
C ILE A 184 -4.76 -9.27 6.74
N VAL A 185 -3.45 -9.51 6.87
CA VAL A 185 -2.77 -9.71 8.18
C VAL A 185 -2.01 -8.46 8.67
N GLY A 186 -1.89 -7.42 7.83
CA GLY A 186 -1.12 -6.21 8.14
C GLY A 186 -1.67 -4.95 7.44
N PRO A 187 -0.92 -3.84 7.43
CA PRO A 187 -1.35 -2.64 6.74
C PRO A 187 -1.48 -2.88 5.23
N ALA A 188 -2.55 -2.35 4.64
CA ALA A 188 -2.72 -2.33 3.19
C ALA A 188 -2.34 -0.94 2.66
N ALA A 189 -1.36 -0.88 1.76
CA ALA A 189 -0.87 0.39 1.24
C ALA A 189 -1.85 0.99 0.21
N LEU A 190 -2.24 2.25 0.43
CA LEU A 190 -3.06 3.02 -0.53
C LEU A 190 -2.27 3.46 -1.76
N ILE A 191 -0.96 3.65 -1.60
CA ILE A 191 -0.01 3.96 -2.65
C ILE A 191 1.03 2.84 -2.64
N SER A 192 1.19 2.14 -3.75
CA SER A 192 2.07 0.97 -3.86
C SER A 192 2.61 0.85 -5.28
N ASN A 193 3.80 0.27 -5.41
CA ASN A 193 4.37 -0.07 -6.70
C ASN A 193 3.46 -1.00 -7.53
N HIS A 194 2.63 -1.84 -6.90
CA HIS A 194 1.64 -2.63 -7.65
C HIS A 194 0.60 -1.76 -8.36
N ILE A 195 0.23 -0.59 -7.81
CA ILE A 195 -0.76 0.30 -8.44
C ILE A 195 -0.14 0.96 -9.68
N ALA A 196 1.13 1.34 -9.58
CA ALA A 196 1.89 1.93 -10.67
C ALA A 196 2.33 0.91 -11.74
N GLY A 197 2.19 -0.41 -11.49
CA GLY A 197 2.76 -1.45 -12.35
C GLY A 197 4.28 -1.61 -12.20
N ASN A 198 4.86 -1.06 -11.14
CA ASN A 198 6.29 -1.09 -10.81
C ASN A 198 6.67 -2.23 -9.86
N ALA A 199 5.75 -3.18 -9.61
CA ALA A 199 5.99 -4.34 -8.78
C ALA A 199 5.33 -5.61 -9.33
N ILE A 200 5.88 -6.74 -8.87
CA ILE A 200 5.37 -8.08 -9.13
C ILE A 200 5.61 -8.96 -7.91
N ASP A 201 4.59 -9.70 -7.52
CA ASP A 201 4.75 -10.87 -6.64
C ASP A 201 4.84 -12.10 -7.55
N MET A 202 5.84 -12.97 -7.34
CA MET A 202 6.01 -14.15 -8.18
C MET A 202 6.53 -15.36 -7.41
N LYS A 203 6.32 -16.54 -7.99
CA LYS A 203 6.85 -17.81 -7.52
C LYS A 203 8.07 -18.22 -8.32
N PHE A 204 9.03 -18.84 -7.63
CA PHE A 204 10.19 -19.49 -8.23
C PHE A 204 10.13 -21.00 -8.01
N ASP A 205 10.62 -21.76 -8.98
CA ASP A 205 10.85 -23.19 -8.90
C ASP A 205 12.27 -23.50 -9.38
N PHE A 206 13.04 -24.07 -8.45
CA PHE A 206 14.47 -24.37 -8.61
C PHE A 206 14.72 -25.85 -8.92
N THR A 207 13.66 -26.67 -9.06
CA THR A 207 13.79 -28.13 -9.20
C THR A 207 14.58 -28.56 -10.44
N LYS A 208 14.67 -27.69 -11.45
CA LYS A 208 15.41 -27.93 -12.70
C LYS A 208 16.80 -27.28 -12.74
N MET A 209 17.22 -26.59 -11.68
CA MET A 209 18.57 -26.02 -11.64
C MET A 209 19.63 -27.11 -11.79
N VAL A 210 20.64 -26.81 -12.60
CA VAL A 210 21.81 -27.67 -12.79
C VAL A 210 22.90 -27.19 -11.83
N LYS A 211 23.49 -28.13 -11.10
CA LYS A 211 24.63 -27.84 -10.23
C LYS A 211 25.88 -27.57 -11.05
N ASP A 212 26.74 -26.70 -10.55
CA ASP A 212 28.07 -26.49 -11.12
C ASP A 212 28.98 -27.71 -10.91
N LYS A 213 30.20 -27.61 -11.44
CA LYS A 213 31.22 -28.67 -11.38
C LYS A 213 31.59 -29.10 -9.95
N ASP A 214 31.37 -28.23 -8.96
CA ASP A 214 31.69 -28.47 -7.55
C ASP A 214 30.45 -28.95 -6.78
N GLY A 215 29.31 -29.14 -7.48
CA GLY A 215 28.06 -29.62 -6.91
C GLY A 215 27.21 -28.54 -6.24
N ASN A 216 27.54 -27.25 -6.42
CA ASN A 216 26.79 -26.13 -5.87
C ASN A 216 25.71 -25.65 -6.84
N ASN A 217 24.62 -25.08 -6.34
CA ASN A 217 23.72 -24.34 -7.21
C ASN A 217 24.32 -22.96 -7.42
N THR A 218 24.41 -22.51 -8.67
CA THR A 218 25.06 -21.26 -9.04
C THR A 218 24.24 -20.62 -10.15
N ILE A 219 24.02 -19.30 -10.06
CA ILE A 219 23.44 -18.53 -11.16
C ILE A 219 24.54 -17.76 -11.88
N THR A 220 24.52 -17.79 -13.20
CA THR A 220 25.50 -17.11 -14.05
C THR A 220 24.79 -16.23 -15.08
N TYR A 221 25.28 -15.01 -15.27
CA TYR A 221 24.73 -14.05 -16.21
C TYR A 221 25.75 -12.98 -16.59
N LYS A 222 25.39 -12.11 -17.54
CA LYS A 222 26.23 -10.98 -17.96
C LYS A 222 25.71 -9.67 -17.37
N LYS A 223 26.60 -8.91 -16.77
CA LYS A 223 26.39 -7.52 -16.37
C LYS A 223 27.45 -6.64 -17.02
N ASP A 224 27.03 -5.63 -17.78
CA ASP A 224 27.95 -4.71 -18.49
C ASP A 224 29.02 -5.44 -19.33
N GLY A 225 28.62 -6.53 -19.98
CA GLY A 225 29.49 -7.38 -20.80
C GLY A 225 30.40 -8.34 -20.03
N LYS A 226 30.40 -8.30 -18.70
CA LYS A 226 31.20 -9.21 -17.84
C LYS A 226 30.34 -10.33 -17.30
N GLU A 227 30.91 -11.52 -17.25
CA GLU A 227 30.28 -12.66 -16.58
C GLU A 227 30.29 -12.46 -15.07
N VAL A 228 29.14 -12.69 -14.45
CA VAL A 228 28.91 -12.68 -13.02
C VAL A 228 28.39 -14.06 -12.65
N SER A 229 28.95 -14.64 -11.59
CA SER A 229 28.55 -15.94 -11.07
C SER A 229 28.28 -15.82 -9.58
N ARG A 230 27.13 -16.32 -9.11
CA ARG A 230 26.70 -16.21 -7.71
C ARG A 230 26.25 -17.57 -7.17
N PRO A 231 26.81 -18.04 -6.04
CA PRO A 231 26.34 -19.27 -5.41
C PRO A 231 24.95 -19.06 -4.82
N LEU A 232 24.04 -20.00 -5.09
CA LEU A 232 22.66 -19.95 -4.64
C LEU A 232 22.39 -21.04 -3.61
N LYS A 233 22.00 -20.64 -2.40
CA LYS A 233 21.52 -21.58 -1.39
C LYS A 233 20.01 -21.77 -1.56
N ILE A 234 19.59 -22.80 -2.28
CA ILE A 234 18.16 -23.03 -2.58
C ILE A 234 17.28 -23.08 -1.32
N ALA A 235 17.74 -23.67 -0.21
CA ALA A 235 16.97 -23.68 1.04
C ALA A 235 16.61 -22.27 1.55
N ASP A 236 17.40 -21.27 1.16
CA ASP A 236 17.24 -19.87 1.49
C ASP A 236 16.31 -19.15 0.47
N GLU A 237 15.95 -19.79 -0.65
CA GLU A 237 15.19 -19.21 -1.76
C GLU A 237 13.93 -20.04 -2.14
N ALA A 238 13.79 -21.27 -1.64
CA ALA A 238 12.81 -22.26 -2.12
C ALA A 238 11.36 -21.99 -1.69
N VAL A 239 11.11 -20.96 -0.89
CA VAL A 239 9.76 -20.62 -0.39
C VAL A 239 9.35 -19.25 -0.88
N MET A 240 9.28 -19.10 -2.20
CA MET A 240 9.01 -17.81 -2.84
C MET A 240 7.90 -18.02 -3.85
N GLY A 241 6.74 -17.44 -3.59
CA GLY A 241 5.51 -17.47 -4.40
C GLY A 241 4.35 -16.93 -3.59
N VAL A 242 3.28 -16.44 -4.22
CA VAL A 242 2.17 -15.71 -3.54
C VAL A 242 1.62 -16.36 -2.26
N LYS A 243 1.75 -17.69 -2.10
CA LYS A 243 1.37 -18.45 -0.88
C LYS A 243 2.34 -18.28 0.31
N ALA A 244 3.55 -17.78 0.08
CA ALA A 244 4.55 -17.45 1.08
C ALA A 244 4.39 -16.02 1.63
N LYS A 245 3.39 -15.27 1.16
CA LYS A 245 3.06 -13.93 1.65
C LYS A 245 2.83 -13.95 3.17
N GLY A 246 3.44 -13.00 3.87
CA GLY A 246 3.43 -12.92 5.33
C GLY A 246 4.50 -13.77 6.03
N ARG A 247 5.35 -14.50 5.29
CA ARG A 247 6.59 -15.08 5.84
C ARG A 247 7.70 -14.04 5.86
N SER A 248 8.65 -14.22 6.76
CA SER A 248 9.81 -13.33 6.90
C SER A 248 11.13 -14.05 6.66
N ILE A 249 12.02 -13.37 5.93
CA ILE A 249 13.42 -13.73 5.74
C ILE A 249 14.25 -12.50 6.04
N SER A 250 15.08 -12.55 7.09
CA SER A 250 15.95 -11.44 7.45
C SER A 250 17.00 -11.16 6.38
N SER A 251 17.26 -9.88 6.13
CA SER A 251 18.27 -9.39 5.18
C SER A 251 18.06 -9.97 3.78
N ILE A 252 16.81 -9.97 3.30
CA ILE A 252 16.50 -10.61 2.02
C ILE A 252 17.21 -9.93 0.85
N GLY A 253 17.43 -8.61 0.93
CA GLY A 253 18.18 -7.84 -0.07
C GLY A 253 19.64 -8.30 -0.23
N ASP A 254 20.24 -8.84 0.84
CA ASP A 254 21.63 -9.30 0.83
C ASP A 254 21.80 -10.71 0.22
N ARG A 255 20.70 -11.37 -0.16
CA ARG A 255 20.75 -12.70 -0.79
C ARG A 255 21.17 -12.61 -2.25
N GLU A 256 21.85 -13.66 -2.71
CA GLU A 256 22.45 -13.67 -4.04
C GLU A 256 21.44 -13.55 -5.18
N LEU A 257 20.21 -14.07 -5.01
CA LEU A 257 19.14 -13.86 -6.00
C LEU A 257 18.65 -12.42 -6.02
N SER A 258 18.55 -11.77 -4.85
CA SER A 258 18.16 -10.36 -4.75
C SER A 258 19.20 -9.45 -5.40
N LYS A 259 20.49 -9.69 -5.13
CA LYS A 259 21.60 -8.97 -5.78
C LYS A 259 21.60 -9.16 -7.29
N ALA A 260 21.28 -10.37 -7.76
CA ALA A 260 21.14 -10.62 -9.19
C ALA A 260 19.96 -9.87 -9.82
N GLY A 261 18.81 -9.82 -9.16
CA GLY A 261 17.70 -8.98 -9.62
C GLY A 261 18.09 -7.49 -9.65
N GLU A 262 18.78 -7.00 -8.63
CA GLU A 262 19.20 -5.60 -8.54
C GLU A 262 20.15 -5.21 -9.68
N ASP A 263 20.99 -6.14 -10.14
CA ASP A 263 21.85 -5.95 -11.30
C ASP A 263 21.05 -5.71 -12.61
N PHE A 264 19.77 -6.08 -12.66
CA PHE A 264 18.83 -5.77 -13.73
C PHE A 264 17.87 -4.61 -13.41
N GLY A 265 17.97 -4.00 -12.22
CA GLY A 265 17.05 -2.97 -11.73
C GLY A 265 15.76 -3.51 -11.10
N VAL A 266 15.74 -4.78 -10.71
CA VAL A 266 14.60 -5.45 -10.07
C VAL A 266 14.95 -5.77 -8.61
N LYS A 267 14.40 -5.01 -7.66
CA LYS A 267 14.81 -5.06 -6.26
C LYS A 267 13.85 -5.86 -5.40
N ARG A 268 14.39 -6.55 -4.38
CA ARG A 268 13.65 -7.32 -3.37
C ARG A 268 14.24 -7.06 -2.00
N HIS A 269 13.69 -6.09 -1.25
CA HIS A 269 14.23 -5.66 0.05
C HIS A 269 13.24 -5.76 1.21
N ILE A 270 12.03 -6.28 0.97
CA ILE A 270 11.00 -6.41 2.01
C ILE A 270 11.11 -7.77 2.70
N ASP A 271 11.73 -7.80 3.87
CA ASP A 271 11.98 -9.03 4.63
C ASP A 271 10.70 -9.82 4.92
N ASN A 272 9.56 -9.16 5.16
CA ASN A 272 8.27 -9.79 5.48
C ASN A 272 7.30 -9.90 4.29
N ASP A 273 7.74 -9.55 3.08
CA ASP A 273 7.02 -9.77 1.83
C ASP A 273 7.99 -10.34 0.78
N ILE A 274 8.49 -11.53 1.10
CA ILE A 274 9.61 -12.15 0.38
C ILE A 274 9.32 -12.41 -1.11
N VAL A 275 8.05 -12.43 -1.50
CA VAL A 275 7.64 -12.67 -2.88
C VAL A 275 7.69 -11.42 -3.75
N HIS A 276 7.84 -10.26 -3.12
CA HIS A 276 7.71 -8.95 -3.72
C HIS A 276 8.99 -8.49 -4.41
N TRP A 277 8.87 -8.08 -5.66
CA TRP A 277 9.92 -7.45 -6.45
C TRP A 277 9.42 -6.15 -7.04
N SER A 278 10.22 -5.08 -6.98
CA SER A 278 9.82 -3.77 -7.50
C SER A 278 11.01 -2.94 -7.99
N THR A 279 10.73 -1.80 -8.62
CA THR A 279 11.77 -0.85 -9.05
C THR A 279 12.56 -0.25 -7.87
N THR A 280 11.94 -0.16 -6.69
CA THR A 280 12.50 0.51 -5.52
C THR A 280 12.81 -0.45 -4.35
N GLY A 281 12.30 -1.68 -4.42
CA GLY A 281 12.50 -2.73 -3.41
C GLY A 281 11.56 -2.63 -2.21
N ASN A 282 10.53 -1.79 -2.29
CA ASN A 282 9.55 -1.51 -1.24
C ASN A 282 8.11 -1.44 -1.79
#